data_AF-A0A9D2GEC6-F1
#
_entry.id   AF-A0A9D2GEC6-F1
#
_cell.length_a   1.000
_cell.length_b   1.000
_cell.length_c   1.000
_cell.angle_alpha   90.00
_cell.angle_beta   90.00
_cell.angle_gamma   90.00
#
_symmetry.space_group_name_H-M   'P 1'
#
loop_
_entity.id
_entity.type
_entity.pdbx_description
1 polymer ?
#
loop_
_entity_poly.entity_id
_entity_poly.type
_entity_poly.pdbx_seq_one_letter_code
_entity_poly.pdbx_strand_id
1 'polypeptide(L)'
;MEAYSGKYKIIDSGNIITFDENSGISIVVKPNIAFSFKVSVEFEENGGERDIVKTVDEKSNEVKIKCINFEMGAGTVEPLELATASGKKVFFHLWVEKIAANKYIRSIQYT
;
A
#
# COMPACT_ATOMS: atom_id res chain seq x y z
N MET A 1 -16.23 -0.62 14.64
CA MET A 1 -15.99 -2.07 14.76
C MET A 1 -14.50 -2.27 14.89
N GLU A 2 -14.03 -3.05 15.86
CA GLU A 2 -12.61 -3.43 15.91
C GLU A 2 -12.42 -4.66 15.03
N ALA A 3 -11.37 -4.68 14.21
CA ALA A 3 -11.03 -5.78 13.33
C ALA A 3 -9.56 -6.18 13.53
N TYR A 4 -9.29 -7.47 13.35
CA TYR A 4 -7.98 -8.06 13.56
C TYR A 4 -7.65 -9.01 12.41
N SER A 5 -6.39 -9.03 11.98
CA SER A 5 -5.83 -10.04 11.09
C SER A 5 -4.83 -10.88 11.89
N GLY A 6 -5.20 -12.12 12.20
CA GLY A 6 -4.49 -12.95 13.18
C GLY A 6 -4.43 -12.26 14.55
N LYS A 7 -3.22 -11.95 15.02
CA LYS A 7 -2.97 -11.25 16.29
C LYS A 7 -2.77 -9.73 16.16
N TYR A 8 -2.89 -9.18 14.95
CA TYR A 8 -2.63 -7.77 14.66
C TYR A 8 -3.94 -6.99 14.55
N LYS A 9 -4.02 -5.86 15.25
CA LYS A 9 -5.17 -4.95 15.14
C LYS A 9 -5.09 -4.20 13.80
N ILE A 10 -6.16 -4.22 13.04
CA ILE A 10 -6.30 -3.43 11.81
C ILE A 10 -6.58 -1.99 12.23
N ILE A 11 -5.71 -1.06 11.81
CA ILE A 11 -5.83 0.37 12.14
C ILE A 11 -6.44 1.18 10.99
N ASP A 12 -6.31 0.69 9.76
CA ASP A 12 -6.96 1.23 8.56
C ASP A 12 -7.08 0.10 7.53
N SER A 13 -8.09 0.17 6.66
CA SER A 13 -8.26 -0.77 5.56
C SER A 13 -9.19 -0.17 4.52
N GLY A 14 -8.94 -0.44 3.25
CA GLY A 14 -9.76 0.10 2.18
C GLY A 14 -9.68 -0.69 0.89
N ASN A 15 -10.67 -0.43 0.03
CA ASN A 15 -10.64 -0.78 -1.38
C ASN A 15 -10.76 0.53 -2.17
N ILE A 16 -9.77 0.82 -3.00
CA ILE A 16 -9.68 2.05 -3.78
C ILE A 16 -9.54 1.69 -5.26
N ILE A 17 -10.35 2.32 -6.10
CA ILE A 17 -10.18 2.27 -7.55
C ILE A 17 -9.39 3.51 -7.98
N THR A 18 -8.31 3.35 -8.74
CA THR A 18 -7.51 4.48 -9.23
C THR A 18 -8.28 5.32 -10.23
N PHE A 19 -7.98 6.63 -10.28
CA PHE A 19 -8.67 7.57 -11.17
C PHE A 19 -8.38 7.27 -12.65
N ASP A 20 -7.12 6.97 -12.97
CA ASP A 20 -6.67 6.54 -14.30
C ASP A 20 -5.52 5.51 -14.19
N GLU A 21 -4.90 5.17 -15.33
CA GLU A 21 -3.83 4.17 -15.44
C GLU A 21 -2.47 4.63 -14.90
N ASN A 22 -2.27 5.95 -14.77
CA ASN A 22 -1.03 6.56 -14.26
C ASN A 22 -1.15 6.95 -12.79
N SER A 23 -2.35 6.87 -12.23
CA SER A 23 -2.65 7.22 -10.85
C SER A 23 -2.15 6.15 -9.87
N GLY A 24 -1.42 6.60 -8.86
CA GLY A 24 -1.20 5.87 -7.63
C GLY A 24 -2.28 6.16 -6.59
N ILE A 25 -2.02 5.81 -5.33
CA ILE A 25 -2.82 6.23 -4.19
C ILE A 25 -1.93 6.80 -3.08
N SER A 26 -2.49 7.72 -2.29
CA SER A 26 -1.86 8.22 -1.07
C SER A 26 -2.83 8.08 0.10
N ILE A 27 -2.39 7.41 1.16
CA ILE A 27 -3.17 7.13 2.36
C ILE A 27 -2.47 7.81 3.55
N VAL A 28 -3.24 8.42 4.45
CA VAL A 28 -2.70 8.95 5.72
C VAL A 28 -2.93 7.91 6.80
N VAL A 29 -1.84 7.28 7.26
CA VAL A 29 -1.88 6.26 8.32
C VAL A 29 -1.69 6.94 9.67
N LYS A 30 -2.56 6.63 10.63
CA LYS A 30 -2.53 7.18 11.99
C LYS A 30 -2.44 6.07 13.04
N PRO A 31 -1.23 5.56 13.34
CA PRO A 31 -1.08 4.48 14.33
C PRO A 31 -1.52 4.88 15.74
N ASN A 32 -1.43 6.17 16.08
CA ASN A 32 -1.91 6.74 17.33
C ASN A 32 -2.25 8.24 17.15
N ILE A 33 -2.65 8.92 18.23
CA ILE A 33 -3.04 10.34 18.21
C ILE A 33 -1.85 11.29 17.96
N ALA A 34 -0.64 10.89 18.33
CA ALA A 34 0.55 11.75 18.30
C ALA A 34 1.40 11.60 17.03
N PHE A 35 1.17 10.55 16.23
CA PHE A 35 1.97 10.24 15.05
C PHE A 35 1.08 9.84 13.86
N SER A 36 1.35 10.45 12.71
CA SER A 36 0.74 10.10 11.43
C SER A 36 1.76 10.26 10.32
N PHE A 37 1.70 9.41 9.31
CA PHE A 37 2.59 9.43 8.15
C PHE A 37 1.80 9.09 6.89
N LYS A 38 2.36 9.40 5.72
CA LYS A 38 1.75 9.09 4.43
C LYS A 38 2.30 7.77 3.90
N VAL A 39 1.44 6.95 3.31
CA VAL A 39 1.83 5.83 2.46
C VAL A 39 1.39 6.16 1.05
N SER A 40 2.34 6.19 0.11
CA SER A 40 2.04 6.36 -1.31
C SER A 40 2.36 5.07 -2.06
N VAL A 41 1.42 4.61 -2.88
CA VAL A 41 1.58 3.43 -3.72
C VAL A 41 1.64 3.87 -5.17
N GLU A 42 2.72 3.52 -5.85
CA GLU A 42 3.00 3.86 -7.24
C GLU A 42 3.21 2.58 -8.06
N PHE A 43 2.99 2.66 -9.37
CA PHE A 43 3.06 1.51 -10.27
C PHE A 43 4.06 1.77 -11.39
N GLU A 44 4.86 0.76 -11.70
CA GLU A 44 5.81 0.79 -12.81
C GLU A 44 5.68 -0.50 -13.63
N GLU A 45 5.53 -0.35 -14.94
CA GLU A 45 5.54 -1.47 -15.89
C GLU A 45 6.81 -1.35 -16.73
N ASN A 46 7.74 -2.30 -16.59
CA ASN A 46 8.99 -2.31 -17.33
C ASN A 46 9.25 -3.64 -18.06
N GLY A 47 8.32 -4.61 -17.97
CA GLY A 47 8.40 -5.92 -18.62
C GLY A 47 9.37 -6.90 -17.97
N GLY A 48 9.98 -6.54 -16.85
CA GLY A 48 10.85 -7.38 -16.04
C GLY A 48 10.11 -8.28 -15.04
N GLU A 49 10.83 -8.66 -13.99
CA GLU A 49 10.25 -9.45 -12.89
C GLU A 49 9.31 -8.61 -12.02
N ARG A 50 8.36 -9.28 -11.37
CA ARG A 50 7.48 -8.66 -10.38
C ARG A 50 8.26 -8.33 -9.12
N ASP A 51 8.15 -7.11 -8.63
CA ASP A 51 8.83 -6.69 -7.40
C ASP A 51 8.06 -5.59 -6.64
N ILE A 52 8.42 -5.41 -5.37
CA ILE A 52 7.94 -4.32 -4.51
C ILE A 52 9.15 -3.60 -3.93
N VAL A 53 9.31 -2.33 -4.28
CA VAL A 53 10.34 -1.47 -3.72
C VAL A 53 9.73 -0.52 -2.69
N LYS A 54 10.21 -0.59 -1.44
CA LYS A 54 9.81 0.33 -0.37
C LYS A 54 10.92 1.34 -0.11
N THR A 55 10.57 2.62 -0.11
CA THR A 55 11.48 3.72 0.29
C THR A 55 10.83 4.59 1.35
N VAL A 56 11.65 5.24 2.18
CA VAL A 56 11.18 6.11 3.26
C VAL A 56 11.79 7.50 3.05
N ASP A 57 10.94 8.51 3.01
CA ASP A 57 11.34 9.91 3.05
C ASP A 57 11.03 10.48 4.45
N GLU A 58 12.08 10.60 5.26
CA GLU A 58 11.98 11.09 6.63
C GLU A 58 11.62 12.59 6.69
N LYS A 59 11.90 13.38 5.65
CA LYS A 59 11.61 14.82 5.65
C LYS A 59 10.13 15.09 5.46
N SER A 60 9.48 14.31 4.60
CA SER A 60 8.04 14.42 4.32
C SER A 60 7.19 13.46 5.16
N ASN A 61 7.81 12.60 5.96
CA ASN A 61 7.18 11.53 6.73
C ASN A 61 6.29 10.65 5.83
N GLU A 62 6.89 10.17 4.74
CA GLU A 62 6.24 9.40 3.69
C GLU A 62 6.97 8.07 3.47
N VAL A 63 6.19 6.98 3.43
CA VAL A 63 6.65 5.68 2.94
C VAL A 63 6.12 5.50 1.53
N LYS A 64 7.01 5.34 0.55
CA LYS A 64 6.65 5.10 -0.84
C LYS A 64 6.82 3.63 -1.16
N ILE A 65 5.78 3.02 -1.71
CA ILE A 65 5.73 1.63 -2.14
C ILE A 65 5.57 1.66 -3.66
N LYS A 66 6.61 1.23 -4.37
CA LYS A 66 6.57 1.07 -5.82
C LYS A 66 6.31 -0.40 -6.15
N CYS A 67 5.20 -0.66 -6.83
CA CYS A 67 4.80 -1.97 -7.34
C CYS A 67 5.26 -2.11 -8.80
N ILE A 68 6.17 -3.04 -9.06
CA ILE A 68 6.80 -3.25 -10.36
C ILE A 68 6.19 -4.49 -11.02
N ASN A 69 5.67 -4.36 -12.24
CA ASN A 69 5.06 -5.44 -13.04
C ASN A 69 3.83 -6.11 -12.36
N PHE A 70 2.91 -5.30 -11.83
CA PHE A 70 1.67 -5.73 -11.16
C PHE A 70 0.50 -5.83 -12.16
N GLU A 71 0.52 -6.90 -12.97
CA GLU A 71 -0.40 -7.13 -14.10
C GLU A 71 -1.75 -7.78 -13.74
N MET A 72 -1.79 -9.11 -13.51
CA MET A 72 -3.03 -9.91 -13.40
C MET A 72 -3.39 -10.30 -11.96
N GLY A 73 -3.45 -9.34 -11.05
CA GLY A 73 -3.61 -9.66 -9.63
C GLY A 73 -2.25 -9.91 -8.98
N ALA A 74 -1.85 -9.00 -8.10
CA ALA A 74 -0.57 -9.06 -7.41
C ALA A 74 -0.68 -8.37 -6.06
N GLY A 75 0.01 -8.91 -5.07
CA GLY A 75 -0.01 -8.36 -3.73
C GLY A 75 1.19 -8.79 -2.91
N THR A 76 1.22 -8.35 -1.66
CA THR A 76 2.24 -8.78 -0.71
C THR A 76 1.99 -10.21 -0.26
N VAL A 77 3.04 -11.02 -0.26
CA VAL A 77 3.04 -12.35 0.39
C VAL A 77 3.25 -12.19 1.90
N GLU A 78 4.19 -11.33 2.28
CA GLU A 78 4.48 -10.94 3.66
C GLU A 78 4.19 -9.45 3.87
N PRO A 79 3.69 -9.02 5.04
CA PRO A 79 3.39 -7.62 5.29
C PRO A 79 4.65 -6.76 5.27
N LEU A 80 4.54 -5.58 4.68
CA LEU A 80 5.62 -4.59 4.70
C LEU A 80 5.64 -3.88 6.05
N GLU A 81 6.75 -3.97 6.80
CA GLU A 81 6.94 -3.15 8.01
C GLU A 81 7.13 -1.68 7.61
N LEU A 82 6.21 -0.79 8.00
CA LEU A 82 6.23 0.62 7.62
C LEU A 82 6.94 1.49 8.65
N ALA A 83 6.68 1.25 9.94
CA ALA A 83 7.16 2.10 11.03
C ALA A 83 7.08 1.36 12.37
N THR A 84 7.68 1.95 13.41
CA THR A 84 7.41 1.60 14.81
C THR A 84 6.83 2.82 15.53
N ALA A 85 5.64 2.70 16.08
CA ALA A 85 4.94 3.76 16.81
C ALA A 85 4.56 3.26 18.21
N SER A 86 4.98 3.99 19.25
CA SER A 86 4.73 3.64 20.66
C SER A 86 5.12 2.19 21.01
N GLY A 87 6.28 1.73 20.50
CA GLY A 87 6.78 0.37 20.71
C GLY A 87 6.05 -0.73 19.93
N LYS A 88 5.09 -0.38 19.06
CA LYS A 88 4.38 -1.32 18.20
C LYS A 88 4.80 -1.14 16.75
N LYS A 89 5.07 -2.25 16.06
CA LYS A 89 5.33 -2.26 14.62
C LYS A 89 4.03 -2.04 13.85
N VAL A 90 4.11 -1.25 12.79
CA VAL A 90 3.03 -0.97 11.83
C VAL A 90 3.35 -1.72 10.55
N PHE A 91 2.37 -2.45 10.06
CA PHE A 91 2.49 -3.34 8.91
C PHE A 91 1.50 -2.94 7.82
N PHE A 92 1.77 -3.33 6.59
CA PHE A 92 0.91 -3.04 5.43
C PHE A 92 0.84 -4.23 4.49
N HIS A 93 -0.37 -4.69 4.23
CA HIS A 93 -0.66 -5.56 3.10
C HIS A 93 -1.34 -4.79 1.99
N LEU A 94 -1.08 -5.20 0.74
CA LEU A 94 -1.82 -4.73 -0.41
C LEU A 94 -2.09 -5.85 -1.39
N TRP A 95 -3.20 -5.73 -2.11
CA TRP A 95 -3.56 -6.50 -3.29
C TRP A 95 -4.03 -5.55 -4.39
N VAL A 96 -3.60 -5.80 -5.61
CA VAL A 96 -3.83 -4.93 -6.77
C VAL A 96 -4.33 -5.77 -7.93
N GLU A 97 -5.42 -5.34 -8.54
CA GLU A 97 -6.00 -5.97 -9.72
C GLU A 97 -6.25 -4.91 -10.80
N LYS A 98 -5.84 -5.19 -12.04
CA LYS A 98 -6.23 -4.38 -13.20
C LYS A 98 -7.65 -4.77 -13.62
N ILE A 99 -8.60 -3.84 -13.55
CA ILE A 99 -10.04 -4.14 -13.68
C ILE A 99 -10.68 -3.68 -15.00
N ALA A 100 -9.92 -3.07 -15.91
CA ALA A 100 -10.42 -2.62 -17.21
C ALA A 100 -9.49 -3.02 -18.36
N ALA A 101 -10.05 -3.59 -19.43
CA ALA A 101 -9.30 -4.24 -20.51
C ALA A 101 -8.52 -3.30 -21.45
N ASN A 102 -8.96 -2.03 -21.58
CA ASN A 102 -8.42 -1.11 -22.60
C ASN A 102 -7.64 0.08 -22.01
N LYS A 103 -7.88 0.42 -20.74
CA LYS A 103 -7.18 1.43 -19.95
C LYS A 103 -7.09 0.91 -18.52
N TYR A 104 -5.92 0.49 -18.10
CA TYR A 104 -5.77 -0.30 -16.88
C TYR A 104 -5.88 0.59 -15.63
N ILE A 105 -7.11 0.86 -15.19
CA ILE A 105 -7.35 1.29 -13.81
C ILE A 105 -7.17 0.11 -12.86
N ARG A 106 -6.77 0.41 -11.63
CA ARG A 106 -6.43 -0.60 -10.61
C ARG A 106 -7.43 -0.55 -9.47
N SER A 107 -7.92 -1.72 -9.06
CA SER A 107 -8.53 -1.93 -7.74
C SER A 107 -7.41 -2.28 -6.77
N ILE A 108 -7.23 -1.47 -5.73
CA ILE A 108 -6.22 -1.62 -4.69
C ILE A 108 -6.94 -1.90 -3.38
N GLN A 109 -6.71 -3.08 -2.83
CA GLN A 109 -7.14 -3.45 -1.49
C GLN A 109 -5.94 -3.34 -0.56
N TYR A 110 -6.14 -2.79 0.63
CA TYR A 110 -5.08 -2.69 1.63
C TYR A 110 -5.62 -2.86 3.06
N THR A 111 -4.74 -3.28 3.96
CA THR A 111 -4.96 -3.44 5.40
C THR A 111 -3.68 -3.23 6.18
#